data_AF-A0A929W6W0-F1
#
_entry.id   AF-A0A929W6W0-F1
#
_cell.length_a   1.000
_cell.length_b   1.000
_cell.length_c   1.000
_cell.angle_alpha   90.00
_cell.angle_beta   90.00
_cell.angle_gamma   90.00
#
_symmetry.space_group_name_H-M   'P 1'
#
loop_
_entity.id
_entity.type
_entity.pdbx_description
1 polymer ?
#
loop_
_entity_poly.entity_id
_entity_poly.type
_entity_poly.pdbx_seq_one_letter_code
_entity_poly.pdbx_strand_id
1 'polypeptide(L)'
;TQCQPAKQDLIPMIDIETKGGLDTEAFCDSLFKFIAMVEKAYNQRPLLYTFVNFYNNYLQGKINGYKLMIAQYTDRTPVLADDREYTLWQYTGKGRINGINGYVDKSRFMDRHSLREIRFKH
;
A
#
# COMPACT_ATOMS: atom_id res chain seq x y z
N THR A 1 11.52 9.56 17.19
CA THR A 1 10.70 8.39 17.60
C THR A 1 10.60 7.46 16.42
N GLN A 2 11.29 6.32 16.47
CA GLN A 2 11.36 5.36 15.37
C GLN A 2 10.31 4.26 15.58
N CYS A 3 9.64 3.83 14.51
CA CYS A 3 8.69 2.71 14.56
C CYS A 3 9.44 1.42 14.93
N GLN A 4 9.28 0.96 16.18
CA GLN A 4 9.91 -0.26 16.69
C GLN A 4 9.02 -1.46 16.38
N PRO A 5 9.55 -2.55 15.78
CA PRO A 5 8.76 -3.74 15.44
C PRO A 5 7.92 -4.29 16.60
N ALA A 6 8.50 -4.36 17.81
CA ALA A 6 7.84 -4.86 19.01
C ALA A 6 6.63 -4.03 19.49
N LYS A 7 6.40 -2.85 18.89
CA LYS A 7 5.32 -1.91 19.26
C LYS A 7 4.29 -1.70 18.16
N GLN A 8 4.32 -2.50 17.09
CA GLN A 8 3.40 -2.37 15.97
C GLN A 8 2.29 -3.43 16.06
N ASP A 9 1.05 -3.02 15.80
CA ASP A 9 -0.09 -3.94 15.67
C ASP A 9 -0.30 -4.42 14.23
N LEU A 10 0.20 -3.66 13.25
CA LEU A 10 0.07 -3.91 11.81
C LEU A 10 1.44 -4.01 11.15
N ILE A 11 1.51 -4.75 10.04
CA ILE A 11 2.70 -4.78 9.18
C ILE A 11 3.03 -3.37 8.67
N PRO A 12 4.32 -3.05 8.44
CA PRO A 12 4.68 -1.77 7.85
C PRO A 12 4.01 -1.60 6.48
N MET A 13 3.64 -0.36 6.16
CA MET A 13 3.12 0.02 4.85
C MET A 13 4.13 0.93 4.14
N ILE A 14 4.38 0.67 2.87
CA ILE A 14 5.22 1.52 2.01
C ILE A 14 4.32 2.28 1.05
N ASP A 15 4.40 3.60 1.09
CA ASP A 15 3.71 4.48 0.16
C ASP A 15 4.52 4.64 -1.14
N ILE A 16 3.93 4.23 -2.26
CA ILE A 16 4.55 4.22 -3.58
C ILE A 16 3.70 5.03 -4.56
N GLU A 17 3.92 6.34 -4.58
CA GLU A 17 3.12 7.29 -5.38
C GLU A 17 3.94 8.08 -6.41
N THR A 18 5.27 8.05 -6.32
CA THR A 18 6.15 8.85 -7.17
C THR A 18 7.47 8.14 -7.47
N LYS A 19 8.02 8.39 -8.67
CA LYS A 19 9.39 7.96 -9.03
C LYS A 19 10.46 8.92 -8.53
N GLY A 20 10.08 10.07 -7.96
CA GLY A 20 11.03 11.09 -7.49
C GLY A 20 11.97 11.61 -8.59
N GLY A 21 11.52 11.61 -9.85
CA GLY A 21 12.34 12.02 -11.01
C GLY A 21 13.24 10.93 -11.60
N LEU A 22 13.31 9.73 -11.00
CA LEU A 22 14.06 8.61 -11.55
C LEU A 22 13.38 8.01 -12.79
N ASP A 23 14.16 7.38 -13.66
CA ASP A 23 13.62 6.45 -14.66
C ASP A 23 13.01 5.21 -13.97
N THR A 24 12.28 4.41 -14.74
CA THR A 24 11.53 3.26 -14.18
C THR A 24 12.44 2.18 -13.62
N GLU A 25 13.61 1.94 -14.21
CA GLU A 25 14.53 0.88 -13.78
C GLU A 25 15.23 1.27 -12.48
N ALA A 26 15.81 2.48 -12.44
CA ALA A 26 16.44 3.04 -11.25
C ALA A 26 15.44 3.19 -10.08
N PHE A 27 14.20 3.60 -10.38
CA PHE A 27 13.12 3.62 -9.41
C PHE A 27 12.84 2.22 -8.85
N CYS A 28 12.68 1.20 -9.71
CA CYS A 28 12.40 -0.15 -9.26
C CYS A 28 13.56 -0.73 -8.42
N ASP A 29 14.80 -0.53 -8.83
CA ASP A 29 15.99 -0.96 -8.07
C ASP A 29 16.00 -0.33 -6.67
N SER A 30 15.79 0.98 -6.57
CA SER A 30 15.72 1.69 -5.30
C SER A 30 14.54 1.20 -4.43
N LEU A 31 13.37 1.03 -5.03
CA LEU A 31 12.17 0.52 -4.35
C LEU A 31 12.43 -0.88 -3.76
N PHE A 32 13.01 -1.80 -4.54
CA PHE A 32 13.28 -3.16 -4.06
C PHE A 32 14.34 -3.20 -2.97
N LYS A 33 15.38 -2.35 -3.05
CA LYS A 33 16.34 -2.18 -1.95
C LYS A 33 15.64 -1.70 -0.68
N PHE A 34 14.74 -0.72 -0.81
CA PHE A 34 13.98 -0.22 0.33
C PHE A 34 13.06 -1.29 0.93
N ILE A 35 12.31 -2.02 0.10
CA ILE A 35 11.48 -3.14 0.55
C ILE A 35 12.33 -4.18 1.30
N ALA A 36 13.49 -4.57 0.76
CA ALA A 36 14.37 -5.53 1.41
C ALA A 36 14.89 -5.03 2.78
N MET A 37 15.17 -3.74 2.92
CA MET A 37 15.54 -3.14 4.21
C MET A 37 14.39 -3.18 5.21
N VAL A 38 13.16 -2.89 4.76
CA VAL A 38 11.95 -2.98 5.60
C VAL A 38 11.71 -4.42 6.04
N GLU A 39 11.77 -5.39 5.12
CA GLU A 39 11.62 -6.81 5.46
C GLU A 39 12.66 -7.27 6.46
N LYS A 40 13.93 -6.86 6.29
CA LYS A 40 15.00 -7.15 7.25
C LYS A 40 14.76 -6.54 8.62
N ALA A 41 14.26 -5.31 8.69
CA ALA A 41 14.04 -4.60 9.94
C ALA A 41 12.83 -5.11 10.72
N TYR A 42 11.76 -5.52 10.03
CA TYR A 42 10.49 -5.94 10.65
C TYR A 42 10.26 -7.46 10.61
N ASN A 43 11.13 -8.22 9.94
CA ASN A 43 11.03 -9.66 9.70
C ASN A 43 9.68 -10.09 9.07
N GLN A 44 9.04 -9.17 8.34
CA GLN A 44 7.73 -9.35 7.73
C GLN A 44 7.62 -8.56 6.43
N ARG A 45 6.89 -9.11 5.46
CA ARG A 45 6.59 -8.43 4.20
C ARG A 45 5.69 -7.22 4.45
N PRO A 46 6.03 -6.03 3.92
CA PRO A 46 5.17 -4.85 4.04
C PRO A 46 3.89 -4.97 3.19
N LEU A 47 2.89 -4.17 3.57
CA LEU A 47 1.78 -3.77 2.70
C LEU A 47 2.28 -2.69 1.73
N LEU A 48 1.96 -2.79 0.44
CA LEU A 48 2.35 -1.74 -0.51
C LEU A 48 1.12 -0.91 -0.89
N TYR A 49 1.23 0.40 -0.73
CA TYR A 49 0.21 1.36 -1.12
C TYR A 49 0.60 2.05 -2.42
N THR A 50 -0.36 2.21 -3.33
CA THR A 50 -0.19 2.97 -4.58
C THR A 50 -1.56 3.32 -5.18
N PHE A 51 -1.61 4.08 -6.26
CA PHE A 51 -2.84 4.32 -7.03
C PHE A 51 -2.82 3.56 -8.37
N VAL A 52 -4.01 3.28 -8.92
CA VAL A 52 -4.18 2.40 -10.11
C VAL A 52 -3.25 2.76 -11.27
N ASN A 53 -3.18 4.04 -11.62
CA ASN A 53 -2.36 4.47 -12.75
C ASN A 53 -0.87 4.24 -12.49
N PHE A 54 -0.39 4.43 -11.27
CA PHE A 54 1.02 4.18 -10.94
C PHE A 54 1.34 2.68 -10.96
N TYR A 55 0.45 1.85 -10.39
CA TYR A 55 0.58 0.40 -10.44
C TYR A 55 0.70 -0.11 -11.88
N ASN A 56 -0.27 0.25 -12.72
CA ASN A 56 -0.36 -0.25 -14.09
C ASN A 56 0.86 0.17 -14.94
N ASN A 57 1.38 1.38 -14.74
CA ASN A 57 2.50 1.87 -15.54
C ASN A 57 3.87 1.35 -15.07
N TYR A 58 4.05 1.10 -13.77
CA TYR A 58 5.39 0.89 -13.21
C TYR A 58 5.55 -0.40 -12.41
N LEU A 59 4.51 -0.88 -11.72
CA LEU A 59 4.63 -1.96 -10.72
C LEU A 59 4.03 -3.30 -11.16
N GLN A 60 3.25 -3.33 -12.25
CA GLN A 60 2.67 -4.56 -12.80
C GLN A 60 3.74 -5.64 -13.00
N GLY A 61 3.45 -6.85 -12.50
CA GLY A 61 4.35 -8.01 -12.54
C GLY A 61 5.56 -7.97 -11.60
N LYS A 62 5.84 -6.84 -10.94
CA LYS A 62 7.05 -6.65 -10.11
C LYS A 62 6.83 -6.95 -8.64
N ILE A 63 5.62 -6.72 -8.14
CA ILE A 63 5.29 -6.80 -6.70
C ILE A 63 4.26 -7.89 -6.38
N ASN A 64 4.22 -8.97 -7.15
CA ASN A 64 3.20 -10.03 -7.06
C ASN A 64 3.13 -10.74 -5.70
N GLY A 65 4.23 -10.77 -4.96
CA GLY A 65 4.32 -11.42 -3.63
C GLY A 65 3.85 -10.56 -2.44
N TYR A 66 3.33 -9.36 -2.67
CA TYR A 66 2.96 -8.39 -1.64
C TYR A 66 1.45 -8.16 -1.57
N LYS A 67 0.96 -7.83 -0.38
CA LYS A 67 -0.40 -7.30 -0.20
C LYS A 67 -0.46 -5.88 -0.74
N LEU A 68 -1.61 -5.48 -1.28
CA LEU A 68 -1.79 -4.18 -1.90
C LEU A 68 -2.92 -3.39 -1.25
N MET A 69 -2.67 -2.09 -1.08
CA MET A 69 -3.72 -1.09 -0.87
C MET A 69 -3.73 -0.17 -2.09
N ILE A 70 -4.85 -0.13 -2.80
CA ILE A 70 -4.99 0.64 -4.04
C ILE A 70 -5.85 1.87 -3.78
N ALA A 71 -5.38 3.05 -4.17
CA ALA A 71 -6.16 4.27 -4.20
C ALA A 71 -6.85 4.48 -5.55
N GLN A 72 -8.14 4.79 -5.49
CA GLN A 72 -8.93 5.31 -6.61
C GLN A 72 -10.12 6.09 -6.07
N TYR A 73 -10.17 7.39 -6.35
CA TYR A 73 -11.19 8.31 -5.82
C TYR A 73 -12.37 8.50 -6.79
N THR A 74 -12.85 7.39 -7.34
CA THR A 74 -14.05 7.33 -8.17
C THR A 74 -15.06 6.40 -7.53
N ASP A 75 -16.33 6.47 -7.91
CA ASP A 75 -17.35 5.56 -7.38
C ASP A 75 -17.17 4.10 -7.81
N ARG A 76 -16.30 3.84 -8.80
CA ARG A 76 -15.99 2.50 -9.30
C ARG A 76 -14.88 1.87 -8.48
N THR A 77 -15.10 0.61 -8.10
CA THR A 77 -14.06 -0.26 -7.54
C THR A 77 -12.88 -0.36 -8.51
N PRO A 78 -11.63 -0.18 -8.04
CA PRO A 78 -10.46 -0.31 -8.87
C PRO A 78 -10.34 -1.65 -9.56
N VAL A 79 -9.93 -1.62 -10.83
CA VAL A 79 -9.50 -2.80 -11.59
C VAL A 79 -8.07 -2.54 -12.05
N LEU A 80 -7.16 -3.42 -11.67
CA LEU A 80 -5.77 -3.37 -12.10
C LEU A 80 -5.64 -3.99 -13.49
N ALA A 81 -4.66 -3.55 -14.29
CA ALA A 81 -4.52 -3.99 -15.69
C ALA A 81 -4.19 -5.48 -15.85
N ASP A 82 -3.75 -6.15 -14.77
CA ASP A 82 -3.48 -7.58 -14.69
C ASP A 82 -4.58 -8.38 -13.96
N ASP A 83 -5.76 -7.78 -13.73
CA ASP A 83 -6.89 -8.38 -13.00
C ASP A 83 -6.52 -8.86 -11.58
N ARG A 84 -5.44 -8.32 -11.02
CA ARG A 84 -4.92 -8.75 -9.73
C ARG A 84 -5.80 -8.28 -8.58
N GLU A 85 -6.07 -9.19 -7.65
CA GLU A 85 -6.72 -8.88 -6.36
C GLU A 85 -5.82 -8.03 -5.45
N TYR A 86 -6.43 -7.13 -4.69
CA TYR A 86 -5.76 -6.27 -3.71
C TYR A 86 -6.54 -6.30 -2.37
N THR A 87 -5.81 -6.06 -1.28
CA THR A 87 -6.32 -6.28 0.08
C THR A 87 -7.22 -5.13 0.54
N LEU A 88 -6.85 -3.88 0.23
CA LEU A 88 -7.57 -2.67 0.64
C LEU A 88 -7.80 -1.71 -0.53
N TRP A 89 -8.92 -1.01 -0.49
CA TRP A 89 -9.23 0.12 -1.38
C TRP A 89 -9.33 1.42 -0.57
N GLN A 90 -8.49 2.41 -0.90
CA GLN A 90 -8.70 3.80 -0.48
C GLN A 90 -9.63 4.50 -1.49
N TYR A 91 -10.88 4.67 -1.09
CA TYR A 91 -11.94 5.10 -2.01
C TYR A 91 -12.20 6.60 -1.98
N THR A 92 -11.71 7.31 -0.97
CA THR A 92 -11.83 8.77 -0.90
C THR A 92 -10.75 9.37 -0.02
N GLY A 93 -10.19 10.50 -0.45
CA GLY A 93 -9.41 11.40 0.41
C GLY A 93 -10.21 12.61 0.90
N LYS A 94 -11.54 12.58 0.75
CA LYS A 94 -12.47 13.68 1.11
C LYS A 94 -13.56 13.22 2.09
N GLY A 95 -13.29 12.16 2.85
CA GLY A 95 -14.18 11.68 3.89
C GLY A 95 -14.35 12.69 5.03
N ARG A 96 -15.41 12.51 5.81
CA ARG A 96 -15.64 13.22 7.07
C ARG A 96 -15.91 12.19 8.17
N ILE A 97 -15.25 12.37 9.31
CA ILE A 97 -15.41 11.52 10.49
C ILE A 97 -15.58 12.45 11.69
N ASN A 98 -16.61 12.19 12.51
CA ASN A 98 -16.85 12.95 13.73
C ASN A 98 -15.60 12.87 14.64
N GLY A 99 -15.09 14.02 15.06
CA GLY A 99 -13.87 14.12 15.87
C GLY A 99 -12.60 14.44 15.07
N ILE A 100 -12.64 14.48 13.73
CA ILE A 100 -11.52 14.93 12.91
C ILE A 100 -11.94 16.17 12.11
N ASN A 101 -11.20 17.27 12.28
CA ASN A 101 -11.39 18.48 11.49
C ASN A 101 -10.72 18.32 10.12
N GLY A 102 -11.47 18.55 9.05
CA GLY A 102 -10.97 18.50 7.67
C GLY A 102 -11.32 17.21 6.93
N TYR A 103 -10.65 17.00 5.80
CA TYR A 103 -10.82 15.81 4.99
C TYR A 103 -10.00 14.65 5.52
N VAL A 104 -10.59 13.45 5.44
CA VAL A 104 -9.99 12.22 5.93
C VAL A 104 -10.00 11.16 4.84
N ASP A 105 -8.87 10.48 4.70
CA ASP A 105 -8.77 9.29 3.87
C ASP A 105 -9.61 8.16 4.44
N LYS A 106 -10.45 7.57 3.60
CA LYS A 106 -11.23 6.39 3.99
C LYS A 106 -10.84 5.21 3.12
N SER A 107 -10.55 4.12 3.80
CA SER A 107 -10.17 2.85 3.22
C SER A 107 -11.14 1.75 3.67
N ARG A 108 -11.28 0.71 2.86
CA ARG A 108 -12.03 -0.49 3.21
C ARG A 108 -11.29 -1.74 2.74
N PHE A 109 -11.49 -2.85 3.44
CA PHE A 109 -11.07 -4.16 2.95
C PHE A 109 -11.95 -4.57 1.77
N MET A 110 -11.37 -5.31 0.84
CA MET A 110 -12.11 -5.98 -0.22
C MET A 110 -12.80 -7.23 0.34
N ASP A 111 -13.87 -7.73 -0.31
CA ASP A 111 -14.84 -8.68 0.28
C ASP A 111 -14.24 -9.95 0.91
N ARG A 112 -13.11 -10.43 0.37
CA ARG A 112 -12.41 -11.64 0.86
C ARG A 112 -11.30 -11.35 1.86
N HIS A 113 -11.07 -10.08 2.16
CA HIS A 113 -9.94 -9.63 2.97
C HIS A 113 -10.36 -9.07 4.32
N SER A 114 -9.44 -9.10 5.28
CA SER A 114 -9.69 -8.60 6.62
C SER A 114 -8.43 -8.10 7.32
N LEU A 115 -8.64 -7.40 8.44
CA LEU A 115 -7.57 -6.91 9.31
C LEU A 115 -6.57 -8.01 9.70
N ARG A 116 -7.02 -9.26 9.87
CA ARG A 116 -6.19 -10.40 10.28
C ARG A 116 -4.99 -10.62 9.37
N GLU A 117 -5.12 -10.30 8.08
CA GLU A 117 -4.07 -10.50 7.09
C GLU A 117 -2.92 -9.49 7.21
N ILE A 118 -3.19 -8.31 7.77
CA ILE A 118 -2.20 -7.23 7.90
C ILE A 118 -1.74 -7.02 9.34
N ARG A 119 -2.14 -7.89 10.27
CA ARG A 119 -1.64 -7.84 11.65
C ARG A 119 -0.16 -8.17 11.70
N PHE A 120 0.56 -7.43 12.53
CA PHE A 120 1.93 -7.74 12.87
C PHE A 120 1.98 -9.05 13.64
N LYS A 121 2.90 -9.95 13.24
CA LYS A 121 3.19 -11.19 13.96
C LYS A 121 4.35 -10.97 14.94
N HIS A 122 4.05 -11.05 16.24
CA HIS A 122 5.08 -11.07 17.29
C HIS A 122 5.66 -12.48 17.46
#